data_AF-A0A9J7N220-F1
#
_entry.id   AF-A0A9J7N220-F1
#
_cell.length_a   1.000
_cell.length_b   1.000
_cell.length_c   1.000
_cell.angle_alpha   90.00
_cell.angle_beta   90.00
_cell.angle_gamma   90.00
#
_symmetry.space_group_name_H-M   'P 1'
#
loop_
_entity.id
_entity.type
_entity.pdbx_description
1 polymer ?
#
loop_
_entity_poly.entity_id
_entity_poly.type
_entity_poly.pdbx_seq_one_letter_code
_entity_poly.pdbx_strand_id
1 'polypeptide(L)'
;MKMFDPNEEEIAERIGNSGEEERDLGERDNLSLGTYRICFYNLDNLFSRLVDLNVRVNSVDWFEYKEHLPEDTLEDLDKSRIVESLDRLLGSLDHVKLQATRSRLSLTVDSLRAEASVSYVDHMALLSCLLIIGSGLMQVYFVRKLFETPNVRGTTNKA
;
A
#
# COMPACT_ATOMS: atom_id res chain seq x y z
N MET A 1 2.88 -37.10 24.86
CA MET A 1 3.65 -36.03 24.19
C MET A 1 4.41 -35.28 25.27
N LYS A 2 5.68 -34.98 25.04
CA LYS A 2 6.45 -34.08 25.90
C LYS A 2 7.07 -32.97 25.06
N MET A 3 7.18 -31.78 25.61
CA MET A 3 7.87 -30.66 24.98
C MET A 3 8.96 -30.14 25.92
N PHE A 4 10.12 -29.85 25.34
CA PHE A 4 11.31 -29.39 26.03
C PHE A 4 11.72 -28.01 25.54
N ASP A 5 12.15 -27.17 26.49
CA ASP A 5 12.80 -25.87 26.26
C ASP A 5 14.24 -26.08 25.73
N PRO A 6 14.89 -25.05 25.16
CA PRO A 6 16.31 -25.10 24.79
C PRO A 6 17.26 -25.47 25.93
N ASN A 7 16.86 -25.25 27.18
CA ASN A 7 17.59 -25.66 28.39
C ASN A 7 17.33 -27.12 28.80
N GLU A 8 16.67 -27.90 27.95
CA GLU A 8 16.22 -29.28 28.19
C GLU A 8 15.20 -29.44 29.33
N GLU A 9 14.62 -28.34 29.82
CA GLU A 9 13.56 -28.38 30.83
C GLU A 9 12.21 -28.76 30.20
N GLU A 10 11.46 -29.64 30.87
CA GLU A 10 10.14 -30.09 30.37
C GLU A 10 9.08 -29.01 30.61
N ILE A 11 8.57 -28.42 29.52
CA ILE A 11 7.58 -27.34 29.54
C ILE A 11 6.14 -27.84 29.33
N ALA A 12 5.98 -29.05 28.81
CA ALA A 12 4.67 -29.67 28.66
C ALA A 12 4.77 -31.20 28.72
N GLU A 13 3.93 -31.82 29.55
CA GLU A 13 3.69 -33.26 29.53
C GLU A 13 2.21 -33.53 29.26
N ARG A 14 1.93 -34.46 28.34
CA ARG A 14 0.60 -35.05 28.20
C ARG A 14 0.66 -36.56 28.05
N ILE A 15 -0.13 -37.22 28.89
CA ILE A 15 -0.32 -38.67 28.93
C ILE A 15 -1.81 -38.94 28.63
N GLY A 16 -2.11 -39.57 27.49
CA GLY A 16 -3.48 -39.86 27.05
C GLY A 16 -3.59 -40.17 25.56
N ASN A 17 -4.68 -40.84 25.15
CA ASN A 17 -4.76 -41.51 23.85
C ASN A 17 -5.49 -40.75 22.72
N SER A 18 -6.22 -39.67 23.00
CA SER A 18 -6.88 -38.89 21.94
C SER A 18 -7.38 -37.54 22.43
N GLY A 19 -7.02 -36.47 21.73
CA GLY A 19 -7.61 -35.14 21.91
C GLY A 19 -6.79 -34.07 21.21
N GLU A 20 -7.47 -33.13 20.58
CA GLU A 20 -6.89 -31.90 20.05
C GLU A 20 -6.55 -30.97 21.23
N GLU A 21 -5.35 -30.39 21.23
CA GLU A 21 -4.96 -29.35 22.19
C GLU A 21 -4.18 -28.30 21.44
N GLU A 22 -4.77 -27.12 21.39
CA GLU A 22 -4.10 -25.92 20.93
C GLU A 22 -3.41 -25.30 22.15
N ARG A 23 -2.08 -25.39 22.17
CA ARG A 23 -1.28 -24.60 23.11
C ARG A 23 -0.69 -23.41 22.38
N ASP A 24 -1.16 -22.24 22.76
CA ASP A 24 -0.43 -21.01 22.52
C ASP A 24 0.67 -20.89 23.58
N LEU A 25 1.93 -20.88 23.14
CA LEU A 25 3.07 -20.63 24.02
C LEU A 25 3.11 -19.18 24.49
N GLY A 26 2.30 -18.31 23.86
CA GLY A 26 2.10 -16.92 24.23
C GLY A 26 3.37 -16.07 24.16
N GLU A 27 3.19 -14.77 24.25
CA GLU A 27 4.25 -13.80 24.50
C GLU A 27 4.62 -13.89 25.99
N ARG A 28 5.25 -15.00 26.38
CA ARG A 28 5.71 -15.22 27.76
C ARG A 28 7.13 -14.69 27.87
N ASP A 29 7.35 -13.72 28.76
CA ASP A 29 8.62 -12.99 29.01
C ASP A 29 9.87 -13.85 29.30
N ASN A 30 9.75 -15.19 29.31
CA ASN A 30 10.82 -16.14 29.60
C ASN A 30 11.00 -17.21 28.51
N LEU A 31 10.57 -16.98 27.26
CA LEU A 31 10.95 -17.88 26.16
C LEU A 31 12.45 -17.69 25.88
N SER A 32 13.24 -18.71 26.19
CA SER A 32 14.66 -18.69 25.88
C SER A 32 14.88 -18.90 24.38
N LEU A 33 15.81 -18.14 23.81
CA LEU A 33 16.22 -18.29 22.41
C LEU A 33 16.92 -19.64 22.24
N GLY A 34 16.39 -20.50 21.37
CA GLY A 34 17.02 -21.78 21.05
C GLY A 34 16.06 -22.80 20.46
N THR A 35 16.51 -24.05 20.42
CA THR A 35 15.78 -25.17 19.82
C THR A 35 14.83 -25.81 20.82
N TYR A 36 13.53 -25.71 20.54
CA TYR A 36 12.49 -26.44 21.27
C TYR A 36 12.32 -27.84 20.68
N ARG A 37 12.14 -28.86 21.52
CA ARG A 37 11.98 -30.25 21.09
C ARG A 37 10.61 -30.79 21.49
N ILE A 38 9.86 -31.31 20.54
CA ILE A 38 8.56 -31.96 20.77
C ILE A 38 8.73 -33.47 20.52
N CYS A 39 8.44 -34.29 21.55
CA CYS A 39 8.60 -35.74 21.53
C CYS A 39 7.25 -36.45 21.67
N PHE A 40 6.97 -37.39 20.77
CA PHE A 40 5.80 -38.28 20.84
C PHE A 40 6.24 -39.68 21.26
N TYR A 41 5.66 -40.19 22.35
CA TYR A 41 5.97 -41.52 22.87
C TYR A 41 4.78 -42.43 22.60
N ASN A 42 5.04 -43.56 21.94
CA ASN A 42 4.08 -44.64 21.78
C ASN A 42 4.41 -45.73 22.80
N LEU A 43 3.73 -45.70 23.96
CA LEU A 43 4.00 -46.64 25.05
C LEU A 43 3.52 -48.07 24.73
N ASP A 44 2.55 -48.20 23.83
CA ASP A 44 1.86 -49.47 23.61
C ASP A 44 2.52 -50.38 22.56
N ASN A 45 3.54 -49.93 21.81
CA ASN A 45 4.41 -50.65 20.83
C ASN A 45 3.78 -51.65 19.83
N LEU A 46 2.49 -51.97 19.94
CA LEU A 46 1.79 -53.01 19.20
C LEU A 46 1.33 -52.50 17.83
N PHE A 47 1.08 -51.19 17.71
CA PHE A 47 0.61 -50.57 16.48
C PHE A 47 1.25 -49.19 16.30
N SER A 48 1.59 -48.85 15.04
CA SER A 48 1.99 -47.50 14.66
C SER A 48 0.81 -46.55 14.83
N ARG A 49 1.04 -45.37 15.40
CA ARG A 49 0.03 -44.33 15.59
C ARG A 49 0.36 -43.17 14.66
N LEU A 50 -0.65 -42.69 13.95
CA LEU A 50 -0.54 -41.46 13.17
C LEU A 50 -0.81 -40.26 14.10
N VAL A 51 0.05 -39.26 14.02
CA VAL A 51 -0.07 -38.01 14.77
C VAL A 51 -0.16 -36.87 13.77
N ASP A 52 -1.20 -36.04 13.90
CA ASP A 52 -1.32 -34.78 13.18
C ASP A 52 -0.76 -33.66 14.07
N LEU A 53 0.21 -32.91 13.56
CA LEU A 53 0.89 -31.84 14.29
C LEU A 53 0.85 -30.56 13.45
N ASN A 54 0.23 -29.52 14.00
CA ASN A 54 0.21 -28.18 13.42
C ASN A 54 1.00 -27.21 14.31
N VAL A 55 2.08 -26.65 13.78
CA VAL A 55 2.92 -25.66 14.48
C VAL A 55 2.77 -24.32 13.77
N ARG A 56 2.33 -23.29 14.50
CA ARG A 56 2.21 -21.92 13.99
C ARG A 56 3.13 -20.99 14.76
N VAL A 57 3.94 -20.22 14.04
CA VAL A 57 4.82 -19.20 14.61
C VAL A 57 4.22 -17.82 14.28
N ASN A 58 3.83 -17.05 15.30
CA ASN A 58 3.04 -15.82 15.12
C ASN A 58 3.89 -14.54 14.96
N SER A 59 5.18 -14.55 15.29
CA SER A 59 6.06 -13.40 15.06
C SER A 59 7.48 -13.85 14.73
N VAL A 60 7.84 -13.75 13.45
CA VAL A 60 9.24 -13.75 13.04
C VAL A 60 9.39 -12.62 12.04
N ASP A 61 10.13 -11.58 12.41
CA ASP A 61 10.70 -10.68 11.42
C ASP A 61 11.84 -11.46 10.73
N TRP A 62 11.44 -12.30 9.76
CA TRP A 62 12.32 -13.25 9.09
C TRP A 62 13.55 -12.58 8.46
N PHE A 63 13.43 -11.29 8.12
CA PHE A 63 14.50 -10.49 7.55
C PHE A 63 15.65 -10.26 8.55
N GLU A 64 15.34 -10.00 9.82
CA GLU A 64 16.34 -9.84 10.88
C GLU A 64 16.92 -11.20 11.30
N TYR A 65 16.09 -12.24 11.30
CA TYR A 65 16.51 -13.59 11.65
C TYR A 65 17.46 -14.20 10.62
N LYS A 66 17.21 -14.00 9.31
CA LYS A 66 18.07 -14.52 8.21
C LYS A 66 19.54 -14.13 8.36
N GLU A 67 19.80 -12.92 8.87
CA GLU A 67 21.16 -12.38 9.02
C GLU A 67 21.92 -13.01 10.20
N HIS A 68 21.20 -13.63 11.14
CA HIS A 68 21.74 -14.19 12.37
C HIS A 68 21.74 -15.73 12.42
N LEU A 69 21.29 -16.43 11.37
CA LEU A 69 21.37 -17.89 11.37
C LEU A 69 22.83 -18.36 11.27
N PRO A 70 23.26 -19.28 12.16
CA PRO A 70 24.54 -19.97 11.99
C PRO A 70 24.49 -20.78 10.70
N GLU A 71 25.52 -20.64 9.87
CA GLU A 71 25.62 -21.18 8.51
C GLU A 71 25.38 -22.70 8.44
N ASP A 72 25.66 -23.39 9.55
CA ASP A 72 25.52 -24.83 9.75
C ASP A 72 24.05 -25.31 9.83
N THR A 73 23.13 -24.49 10.39
CA THR A 73 21.70 -24.85 10.47
C THR A 73 20.96 -24.75 9.13
N LEU A 74 21.57 -24.06 8.17
CA LEU A 74 21.05 -23.92 6.82
C LEU A 74 21.43 -25.10 5.91
N GLU A 75 22.28 -26.02 6.36
CA GLU A 75 22.72 -27.16 5.55
C GLU A 75 21.69 -28.32 5.55
N ASP A 76 20.88 -28.44 6.62
CA ASP A 76 19.89 -29.51 6.80
C ASP A 76 18.51 -29.21 6.21
N LEU A 77 18.12 -27.95 6.07
CA LEU A 77 16.91 -27.58 5.34
C LEU A 77 17.25 -27.47 3.86
N ASP A 78 16.51 -28.18 2.99
CA ASP A 78 16.62 -28.20 1.52
C ASP A 78 16.71 -26.77 0.93
N LYS A 79 17.93 -26.22 0.99
CA LYS A 79 18.28 -24.78 0.98
C LYS A 79 17.99 -24.14 -0.36
N SER A 80 17.90 -24.95 -1.40
CA SER A 80 17.69 -24.47 -2.77
C SER A 80 16.23 -24.09 -3.02
N ARG A 81 15.28 -24.97 -2.67
CA ARG A 81 13.90 -24.85 -3.14
C ARG A 81 13.11 -23.77 -2.41
N ILE A 82 13.28 -23.69 -1.08
CA ILE A 82 12.56 -22.71 -0.26
C ILE A 82 13.15 -21.31 -0.51
N VAL A 83 14.47 -21.18 -0.54
CA VAL A 83 15.13 -19.90 -0.81
C VAL A 83 14.83 -19.41 -2.23
N GLU A 84 14.86 -20.29 -3.24
CA GLU A 84 14.52 -19.92 -4.62
C GLU A 84 13.05 -19.48 -4.77
N SER A 85 12.12 -20.17 -4.10
CA SER A 85 10.71 -19.77 -4.13
C SER A 85 10.48 -18.42 -3.43
N LEU A 86 11.18 -18.15 -2.33
CA LEU A 86 11.12 -16.85 -1.65
C LEU A 86 11.76 -15.74 -2.49
N ASP A 87 12.86 -16.02 -3.18
CA ASP A 87 13.54 -15.06 -4.05
C ASP A 87 12.65 -14.67 -5.25
N ARG A 88 11.96 -15.66 -5.83
CA ARG A 88 10.95 -15.42 -6.88
C ARG A 88 9.75 -14.61 -6.39
N LEU A 89 9.32 -14.83 -5.15
CA LEU A 89 8.25 -14.03 -4.51
C LEU A 89 8.71 -12.59 -4.25
N LEU A 90 9.95 -12.38 -3.80
CA LEU A 90 10.55 -11.06 -3.59
C LEU A 90 10.58 -10.26 -4.89
N GLY A 91 11.08 -10.86 -5.99
CA GLY A 91 11.07 -10.22 -7.30
C GLY A 91 9.65 -9.86 -7.77
N SER A 92 8.67 -10.74 -7.52
CA SER A 92 7.27 -10.50 -7.87
C SER A 92 6.65 -9.38 -7.05
N LEU A 93 6.93 -9.30 -5.75
CA LEU A 93 6.45 -8.25 -4.86
C LEU A 93 7.03 -6.88 -5.22
N ASP A 94 8.30 -6.83 -5.62
CA ASP A 94 8.93 -5.58 -6.05
C ASP A 94 8.30 -5.04 -7.34
N HIS A 95 7.95 -5.93 -8.28
CA HIS A 95 7.21 -5.55 -9.48
C HIS A 95 5.81 -4.99 -9.15
N VAL A 96 5.08 -5.61 -8.22
CA VAL A 96 3.77 -5.12 -7.77
C VAL A 96 3.88 -3.78 -7.06
N LYS A 97 4.89 -3.61 -6.19
CA LYS A 97 5.16 -2.35 -5.49
C LYS A 97 5.50 -1.21 -6.47
N LEU A 98 6.29 -1.50 -7.50
CA LEU A 98 6.61 -0.55 -8.56
C LEU A 98 5.36 -0.17 -9.36
N GLN A 99 4.52 -1.13 -9.74
CA GLN A 99 3.26 -0.86 -10.45
C GLN A 99 2.27 -0.06 -9.60
N ALA A 100 2.15 -0.37 -8.31
CA ALA A 100 1.31 0.37 -7.38
C ALA A 100 1.78 1.83 -7.24
N THR A 101 3.10 2.05 -7.18
CA THR A 101 3.68 3.39 -7.11
C THR A 101 3.44 4.18 -8.41
N ARG A 102 3.60 3.54 -9.57
CA ARG A 102 3.28 4.15 -10.88
C ARG A 102 1.80 4.53 -10.98
N SER A 103 0.91 3.66 -10.52
CA SER A 103 -0.54 3.90 -10.55
C SER A 103 -0.95 5.05 -9.62
N ARG A 104 -0.29 5.17 -8.46
CA ARG A 104 -0.49 6.34 -7.57
C ARG A 104 -0.05 7.63 -8.26
N LEU A 105 1.12 7.64 -8.90
CA LEU A 105 1.62 8.82 -9.62
C LEU A 105 0.71 9.23 -10.78
N SER A 106 0.18 8.27 -11.56
CA SER A 106 -0.74 8.60 -12.65
C SER A 106 -2.02 9.24 -12.15
N LEU A 107 -2.59 8.76 -11.04
CA LEU A 107 -3.78 9.36 -10.43
C LEU A 107 -3.54 10.80 -9.97
N THR A 108 -2.37 11.09 -9.39
CA THR A 108 -2.01 12.47 -8.98
C THR A 108 -1.81 13.38 -10.19
N VAL A 109 -1.22 12.88 -11.27
CA VAL A 109 -1.06 13.65 -12.51
C VAL A 109 -2.42 13.93 -13.15
N ASP A 110 -3.31 12.94 -13.17
CA ASP A 110 -4.65 13.08 -13.74
C ASP A 110 -5.50 14.08 -12.95
N SER A 111 -5.42 14.09 -11.61
CA SER A 111 -6.14 15.07 -10.79
C SER A 111 -5.65 16.49 -11.04
N LEU A 112 -4.33 16.70 -11.13
CA LEU A 112 -3.75 18.02 -11.43
C LEU A 112 -4.14 18.50 -12.84
N ARG A 113 -4.21 17.57 -13.81
CA ARG A 113 -4.59 17.89 -15.19
C ARG A 113 -6.06 18.23 -15.31
N ALA A 114 -6.93 17.55 -14.56
CA ALA A 114 -8.35 17.87 -14.47
C ALA A 114 -8.57 19.26 -13.88
N GLU A 115 -7.89 19.58 -12.78
CA GLU A 115 -7.99 20.88 -12.11
C GLU A 115 -7.51 22.04 -13.00
N ALA A 116 -6.39 21.84 -13.70
CA ALA A 116 -5.89 22.80 -14.69
C ALA A 116 -6.87 23.01 -15.87
N SER A 117 -7.57 21.96 -16.30
CA SER A 117 -8.54 22.07 -17.40
C SER A 117 -9.78 22.88 -17.00
N VAL A 118 -10.24 22.76 -15.75
CA VAL A 118 -11.38 23.53 -15.23
C VAL A 118 -11.01 25.02 -15.14
N SER A 119 -9.86 25.33 -14.55
CA SER A 119 -9.38 26.72 -14.45
C SER A 119 -9.16 27.36 -15.83
N TYR A 120 -8.65 26.61 -16.80
CA TYR A 120 -8.46 27.10 -18.17
C TYR A 120 -9.78 27.51 -18.84
N VAL A 121 -10.83 26.70 -18.70
CA VAL A 121 -12.15 26.98 -19.26
C VAL A 121 -12.77 28.21 -18.59
N ASP A 122 -12.64 28.35 -17.27
CA ASP A 122 -13.14 29.51 -16.52
C ASP A 122 -12.46 30.81 -16.93
N HIS A 123 -11.14 30.81 -17.13
CA HIS A 123 -10.42 32.00 -17.60
C HIS A 123 -10.81 32.39 -19.02
N MET A 124 -11.00 31.43 -19.92
CA MET A 124 -11.47 31.69 -21.28
C MET A 124 -12.92 32.21 -21.31
N ALA A 125 -13.79 31.69 -20.42
CA ALA A 125 -15.16 32.18 -20.26
C ALA A 125 -15.19 33.63 -19.73
N LEU A 126 -14.34 33.96 -18.75
CA LEU A 126 -14.22 35.33 -18.24
C LEU A 126 -13.70 36.30 -19.31
N LEU A 127 -12.69 35.89 -20.08
CA LEU A 127 -12.09 36.72 -21.13
C LEU A 127 -13.07 37.00 -22.28
N SER A 128 -13.86 36.01 -22.67
CA SER A 128 -14.91 36.18 -23.69
C SER A 128 -16.04 37.09 -23.19
N CYS A 129 -16.46 36.98 -21.93
CA CYS A 129 -17.42 37.89 -21.32
C CYS A 129 -16.91 39.35 -21.34
N LEU A 130 -15.66 39.57 -20.93
CA LEU A 130 -15.03 40.89 -20.96
C LEU A 130 -14.95 41.47 -22.38
N LEU A 131 -14.62 40.64 -23.39
CA LEU A 131 -14.57 41.08 -24.78
C LEU A 131 -15.95 41.52 -25.31
N ILE A 132 -17.02 40.80 -24.96
CA ILE A 132 -18.38 41.16 -25.37
C ILE A 132 -18.76 42.52 -24.76
N ILE A 133 -18.57 42.68 -23.45
CA ILE A 133 -18.88 43.94 -22.74
C ILE A 133 -18.03 45.09 -23.31
N GLY A 134 -16.73 44.87 -23.50
CA GLY A 134 -15.81 45.85 -24.06
C GLY A 134 -16.21 46.27 -25.47
N SER A 135 -16.59 45.33 -26.33
CA SER A 135 -17.07 45.64 -27.68
C SER A 135 -18.35 46.47 -27.66
N GLY A 136 -19.29 46.17 -26.74
CA GLY A 136 -20.53 46.93 -26.59
C GLY A 136 -20.28 48.36 -26.12
N LEU A 137 -19.40 48.55 -25.13
CA LEU A 137 -19.01 49.88 -24.66
C LEU A 137 -18.31 50.68 -25.76
N MET A 138 -17.43 50.04 -26.53
CA MET A 138 -16.72 50.66 -27.64
C MET A 138 -17.69 51.09 -28.75
N GLN A 139 -18.67 50.24 -29.09
CA GLN A 139 -19.74 50.59 -30.03
C GLN A 139 -20.54 51.81 -29.57
N VAL A 140 -21.01 51.83 -28.30
CA VAL A 140 -21.75 52.97 -27.75
C VAL A 140 -20.90 54.25 -27.74
N TYR A 141 -19.61 54.14 -27.41
CA TYR A 141 -18.68 55.26 -27.45
C TYR A 141 -18.56 55.85 -28.86
N PHE A 142 -18.33 55.01 -29.87
CA PHE A 142 -18.24 55.46 -31.26
C PHE A 142 -19.54 56.11 -31.74
N VAL A 143 -20.70 55.52 -31.43
CA VAL A 143 -22.00 56.09 -31.78
C VAL A 143 -22.17 57.48 -31.14
N ARG A 144 -21.88 57.63 -29.84
CA ARG A 144 -21.94 58.93 -29.16
C ARG A 144 -20.98 59.95 -29.78
N LYS A 145 -19.77 59.53 -30.14
CA LYS A 145 -18.77 60.40 -30.75
C LYS A 145 -19.15 60.84 -32.17
N LEU A 146 -19.79 59.96 -32.94
CA LEU A 146 -20.24 60.24 -34.31
C LEU A 146 -21.41 61.23 -34.32
N PHE A 147 -22.29 61.16 -33.34
CA PHE A 147 -23.46 62.05 -33.20
C PHE A 147 -23.19 63.29 -32.34
N GLU A 148 -21.99 63.42 -31.75
CA GLU A 148 -21.44 64.67 -31.20
C GLU A 148 -21.09 65.65 -32.35
N THR A 149 -22.10 66.06 -33.11
CA THR A 149 -21.97 67.23 -33.98
C THR A 149 -22.08 68.48 -33.11
N PRO A 150 -21.18 69.48 -33.25
CA PRO A 150 -21.41 70.77 -32.63
C PRO A 150 -22.74 71.27 -33.18
N ASN A 151 -23.63 71.70 -32.29
CA ASN A 151 -24.92 72.26 -32.65
C ASN A 151 -24.66 73.50 -33.52
N VAL A 152 -24.57 73.34 -34.85
CA VAL A 152 -24.41 74.45 -35.79
C VAL A 152 -25.75 75.15 -35.81
N ARG A 153 -25.83 76.10 -34.89
CA ARG A 153 -26.78 77.20 -34.81
C ARG A 153 -27.03 77.71 -36.24
N GLY A 154 -28.17 77.33 -36.81
CA GLY A 154 -28.64 77.88 -38.09
C GLY A 154 -28.86 79.37 -37.94
N THR A 155 -27.88 80.16 -38.37
CA THR A 155 -27.95 81.61 -38.46
C THR A 155 -28.93 81.98 -39.56
N THR A 156 -30.02 82.65 -39.16
CA THR A 156 -30.74 83.71 -39.89
C THR A 156 -30.51 83.80 -41.40
N ASN A 157 -31.47 83.30 -42.18
CA ASN A 157 -31.64 83.71 -43.57
C ASN A 157 -32.13 85.17 -43.58
N LYS A 158 -31.28 86.08 -44.07
CA LYS A 158 -31.70 87.34 -44.68
C LYS A 158 -31.92 87.08 -46.17
N ALA A 159 -33.15 87.23 -46.63
CA ALA A 159 -33.51 87.66 -47.96
C ALA A 159 -34.79 88.49 -47.85
#